data_AF-A0A923ZU73-F1
#
_entry.id   AF-A0A923ZU73-F1
#
_cell.length_a   1.000
_cell.length_b   1.000
_cell.length_c   1.000
_cell.angle_alpha   90.00
_cell.angle_beta   90.00
_cell.angle_gamma   90.00
#
_symmetry.space_group_name_H-M   'P 1'
#
loop_
_entity.id
_entity.type
_entity.pdbx_description
1 polymer ?
#
loop_
_entity_poly.entity_id
_entity_poly.type
_entity_poly.pdbx_seq_one_letter_code
_entity_poly.pdbx_strand_id
1 'polypeptide(L)'
;MAATRKFNPVTPGTRHRIAPTFEEITASKPYKPLLAVVKRTGGRNADGHRAMRYIGGGHKRRYRIIDFHRNKFDVEATVLTVEYDPNRTA
;
A
#
# COMPACT_ATOMS: atom_id res chain seq x y z
N MET A 1 -2.73 13.77 -10.15
CA MET A 1 -2.12 12.75 -11.03
C MET A 1 -0.70 12.57 -10.52
N ALA A 2 -0.37 11.43 -9.90
CA ALA A 2 0.95 11.27 -9.26
C ALA A 2 2.07 11.44 -10.31
N ALA A 3 3.05 12.28 -10.02
CA ALA A 3 4.19 12.47 -10.91
C ALA A 3 4.98 11.14 -11.04
N THR A 4 5.49 10.87 -12.24
CA THR A 4 6.20 9.63 -12.56
C THR A 4 7.62 9.91 -12.99
N ARG A 5 8.57 9.13 -12.48
CA ARG A 5 9.98 9.22 -12.83
C ARG A 5 10.40 8.03 -13.68
N LYS A 6 10.92 8.32 -14.88
CA LYS A 6 11.62 7.34 -15.72
C LYS A 6 13.08 7.22 -15.28
N PHE A 7 13.59 6.00 -15.15
CA PHE A 7 14.99 5.78 -14.78
C PHE A 7 15.91 5.85 -16.00
N ASN A 8 17.17 6.25 -15.76
CA ASN A 8 18.21 6.16 -16.77
C ASN A 8 18.47 4.67 -17.10
N PRO A 9 18.67 4.32 -18.40
CA PRO A 9 18.80 2.94 -18.85
C PRO A 9 20.22 2.39 -18.60
N VAL A 10 20.66 2.38 -17.35
CA VAL A 10 21.98 1.85 -16.94
C VAL A 10 22.01 0.31 -17.01
N THR A 11 20.86 -0.35 -16.83
CA THR A 11 20.72 -1.81 -16.92
C THR A 11 19.53 -2.20 -17.81
N PRO A 12 19.50 -3.41 -18.40
CA PRO A 12 18.36 -3.87 -19.20
C PRO A 12 17.03 -3.83 -18.42
N GLY A 13 17.06 -4.20 -17.14
CA GLY A 13 15.87 -4.20 -16.27
C GLY A 13 15.32 -2.82 -15.92
N THR A 14 16.15 -1.76 -15.97
CA THR A 14 15.69 -0.39 -15.68
C THR A 14 15.22 0.37 -16.92
N ARG A 15 15.48 -0.13 -18.14
CA ARG A 15 15.21 0.56 -19.42
C ARG A 15 13.76 1.01 -19.59
N HIS A 16 12.81 0.15 -19.23
CA HIS A 16 11.36 0.42 -19.36
C HIS A 16 10.70 0.71 -18.01
N ARG A 17 11.47 0.79 -16.93
CA ARG A 17 10.93 0.98 -15.60
C ARG A 17 10.52 2.44 -15.39
N ILE A 18 9.27 2.64 -15.03
CA ILE A 18 8.70 3.91 -14.58
C ILE A 18 8.26 3.70 -13.12
N ALA A 19 8.68 4.58 -12.22
CA ALA A 19 8.23 4.55 -10.83
C ALA A 19 7.42 5.81 -10.50
N PRO A 20 6.44 5.71 -9.58
CA PRO A 20 5.80 6.88 -9.00
C PRO A 20 6.83 7.68 -8.20
N THR A 21 6.69 9.01 -8.19
CA THR A 21 7.32 9.87 -7.20
C THR A 21 6.43 9.98 -5.98
N PHE A 22 7.02 10.28 -4.83
CA PHE A 22 6.39 10.26 -3.51
C PHE A 22 6.45 11.65 -2.85
N GLU A 23 6.30 12.69 -3.66
CA GLU A 23 6.43 14.09 -3.23
C GLU A 23 5.32 14.52 -2.26
N GLU A 24 4.13 13.91 -2.37
CA GLU A 24 2.97 14.17 -1.51
C GLU A 24 3.08 13.47 -0.15
N ILE A 25 4.03 12.55 0.05
CA ILE A 25 4.16 11.79 1.29
C ILE A 25 4.94 12.61 2.32
N THR A 26 4.24 12.99 3.38
CA THR A 26 4.77 13.82 4.48
C THR A 26 5.48 13.03 5.57
N ALA A 27 5.22 11.72 5.68
CA ALA A 27 5.77 10.90 6.75
C ALA A 27 6.20 9.51 6.25
N SER A 28 7.33 9.02 6.78
CA SER A 28 7.93 7.74 6.39
C SER A 28 7.52 6.57 7.28
N LYS A 29 7.10 6.85 8.53
CA LYS A 29 6.70 5.84 9.51
C LYS A 29 5.20 5.93 9.75
N PRO A 30 4.47 4.81 9.67
CA PRO A 30 3.04 4.83 9.87
C PRO A 30 2.66 4.98 11.35
N TYR A 31 1.47 5.54 11.59
CA TYR A 31 0.91 5.68 12.93
C TYR A 31 0.65 4.30 13.58
N LYS A 32 1.44 3.97 14.61
CA LYS A 32 1.53 2.63 15.22
C LYS A 32 0.19 2.05 15.71
N PRO A 33 -0.70 2.82 16.38
CA PRO A 33 -1.98 2.29 16.87
C PRO A 33 -2.94 1.78 15.79
N LEU A 34 -2.85 2.27 14.56
CA LEU A 34 -3.73 1.87 13.46
C LEU A 34 -3.12 0.77 12.57
N LEU A 35 -2.10 0.07 13.06
CA LEU A 35 -1.46 -1.04 12.36
C LEU A 35 -1.98 -2.40 12.82
N ALA A 36 -2.46 -3.20 11.88
CA ALA A 36 -2.82 -4.60 12.12
C ALA A 36 -1.98 -5.57 11.27
N VAL A 37 -1.94 -6.84 11.69
CA VAL A 37 -1.24 -7.89 10.94
C VAL A 37 -2.15 -8.38 9.81
N VAL A 38 -1.64 -8.39 8.57
CA VAL A 38 -2.30 -9.06 7.44
C VAL A 38 -1.72 -10.45 7.28
N LYS A 39 -2.54 -11.48 7.44
CA LYS A 39 -2.18 -12.85 7.07
C LYS A 39 -2.25 -13.00 5.55
N ARG A 40 -1.29 -13.71 4.97
CA ARG A 40 -1.25 -13.98 3.53
C ARG A 40 -1.80 -15.36 3.25
N THR A 41 -2.70 -15.43 2.28
CA THR A 41 -3.29 -16.70 1.84
C THR A 41 -2.42 -17.44 0.83
N GLY A 42 -1.57 -16.73 0.08
CA GLY A 42 -0.82 -17.33 -1.04
C GLY A 42 -1.75 -17.91 -2.12
N GLY A 43 -2.96 -17.35 -2.26
CA GLY A 43 -3.98 -17.83 -3.19
C GLY A 43 -4.72 -19.10 -2.74
N ARG A 44 -4.56 -19.52 -1.48
CA ARG A 44 -5.24 -20.70 -0.92
C ARG A 44 -6.54 -20.36 -0.18
N ASN A 45 -7.49 -21.29 -0.22
CA ASN A 45 -8.74 -21.22 0.57
C ASN A 45 -8.56 -21.88 1.95
N ALA A 46 -9.66 -21.99 2.71
CA ALA A 46 -9.67 -22.57 4.06
C ALA A 46 -9.21 -24.04 4.10
N ASP A 47 -9.48 -24.81 3.04
CA ASP A 47 -9.07 -26.22 2.91
C ASP A 47 -7.61 -26.38 2.45
N GLY A 48 -6.92 -25.27 2.18
CA GLY A 48 -5.53 -25.26 1.69
C GLY A 48 -5.38 -25.47 0.18
N HIS A 49 -6.48 -25.64 -0.55
CA HIS A 49 -6.46 -25.74 -2.01
C HIS A 49 -6.15 -24.40 -2.66
N ARG A 50 -5.43 -24.43 -3.79
CA ARG A 50 -5.16 -23.23 -4.59
C ARG A 50 -6.44 -22.81 -5.30
N ALA A 51 -7.17 -21.88 -4.70
CA ALA A 51 -8.36 -21.27 -5.30
C ALA A 51 -7.99 -20.19 -6.33
N MET A 52 -6.90 -19.44 -6.10
CA MET A 52 -6.44 -18.39 -6.99
C MET A 52 -5.00 -18.63 -7.45
N ARG A 53 -4.77 -18.46 -8.76
CA ARG A 53 -3.44 -18.58 -9.38
C ARG A 53 -2.68 -17.26 -9.25
N TYR A 54 -1.34 -17.35 -9.35
CA TYR A 54 -0.41 -16.20 -9.40
C TYR A 54 -0.34 -15.31 -8.15
N ILE A 55 -0.79 -15.80 -6.99
CA ILE A 55 -0.69 -15.08 -5.71
C ILE A 55 0.36 -15.76 -4.81
N GLY A 56 1.43 -15.05 -4.47
CA GLY A 56 2.49 -15.55 -3.57
C GLY A 56 3.76 -14.71 -3.64
N GLY A 57 4.65 -14.84 -2.64
CA GLY A 57 6.04 -14.33 -2.71
C GLY A 57 6.29 -12.81 -2.53
N GLY A 58 5.25 -11.96 -2.45
CA GLY A 58 5.46 -10.50 -2.32
C GLY A 58 6.16 -10.04 -1.02
N HIS A 59 6.54 -8.76 -0.89
CA HIS A 59 7.16 -8.22 0.34
C HIS A 59 6.18 -8.06 1.50
N LYS A 60 6.52 -8.48 2.74
CA LYS A 60 5.62 -8.44 3.93
C LYS A 60 4.94 -7.06 4.10
N ARG A 61 3.65 -7.06 4.44
CA ARG A 61 2.83 -5.84 4.63
C ARG A 61 2.14 -5.87 5.99
N ARG A 62 1.86 -4.69 6.53
CA ARG A 62 0.92 -4.48 7.65
C ARG A 62 -0.32 -3.77 7.12
N TYR A 63 -1.48 -4.06 7.68
CA TYR A 63 -2.73 -3.38 7.37
C TYR A 63 -2.73 -2.01 8.04
N ARG A 64 -3.19 -0.97 7.35
CA ARG A 64 -3.65 0.24 8.03
C ARG A 64 -5.16 0.20 8.12
N ILE A 65 -5.66 0.33 9.34
CA ILE A 65 -7.09 0.41 9.62
C ILE A 65 -7.57 1.77 9.09
N ILE A 66 -8.44 1.75 8.08
CA ILE A 66 -9.08 2.96 7.58
C ILE A 66 -10.51 3.03 8.10
N ASP A 67 -10.92 4.25 8.45
CA ASP A 67 -12.33 4.56 8.64
C ASP A 67 -13.03 4.80 7.28
N PHE A 68 -13.70 3.77 6.77
CA PHE A 68 -14.56 3.88 5.58
C PHE A 68 -15.98 4.36 5.92
N HIS A 69 -16.41 4.23 7.17
CA HIS A 69 -17.78 4.52 7.58
C HIS A 69 -18.00 6.01 7.87
N ARG A 70 -16.99 6.69 8.44
CA ARG A 70 -17.04 8.14 8.74
C ARG A 70 -18.28 8.55 9.52
N ASN A 71 -18.59 7.82 10.60
CA ASN A 71 -19.79 8.04 11.43
C ASN A 71 -19.71 9.26 12.37
N LYS A 72 -18.67 10.10 12.25
CA LYS A 72 -18.50 11.30 13.07
C LYS A 72 -19.04 12.50 12.31
N PHE A 73 -20.32 12.80 12.52
CA PHE A 73 -20.99 13.96 11.92
C PHE A 73 -20.67 15.22 12.72
N ASP A 74 -20.51 16.34 12.02
CA ASP A 74 -20.29 17.68 12.60
C ASP A 74 -19.08 17.79 13.55
N VAL A 75 -18.09 16.90 13.37
CA VAL A 75 -16.80 16.95 14.09
C VAL A 75 -15.71 17.36 13.11
N GLU A 76 -15.05 18.49 13.38
CA GLU A 76 -13.89 18.92 12.62
C GLU A 76 -12.68 18.01 12.88
N ALA A 77 -11.89 17.77 11.83
CA ALA A 77 -10.66 17.00 11.92
C ALA A 77 -9.55 17.70 11.13
N THR A 78 -8.35 17.71 11.70
CA THR A 78 -7.15 18.24 11.03
C THR A 78 -6.38 17.11 10.38
N VAL A 79 -5.96 17.32 9.13
CA VAL A 79 -5.05 16.40 8.44
C VAL A 79 -3.66 16.54 9.04
N LEU A 80 -3.18 15.48 9.72
CA LEU A 80 -1.86 15.47 10.33
C LEU A 80 -0.76 15.10 9.34
N THR A 81 -0.94 13.97 8.64
CA THR A 81 0.05 13.41 7.72
C THR A 81 -0.63 12.71 6.54
N VAL A 82 0.06 12.73 5.40
CA VAL A 82 -0.19 11.89 4.22
C VAL A 82 0.90 10.81 4.17
N GLU A 83 0.48 9.55 4.10
CA GLU A 83 1.35 8.36 4.23
C GLU A 83 1.09 7.33 3.14
N TYR A 84 2.13 6.56 2.78
CA TYR A 84 2.01 5.45 1.83
C TYR A 84 1.36 4.20 2.43
N ASP A 85 0.36 3.64 1.73
CA ASP A 85 -0.21 2.32 2.05
C ASP A 85 0.04 1.24 0.98
N PRO A 86 0.98 0.28 1.16
CA PRO A 86 1.18 -0.90 0.31
C PRO A 86 -0.02 -1.85 0.15
N ASN A 87 -1.14 -1.66 0.86
CA ASN A 87 -2.34 -2.48 0.68
C ASN A 87 -3.32 -1.92 -0.35
N ARG A 88 -3.08 -0.71 -0.89
CA ARG A 88 -3.95 -0.07 -1.90
C ARG A 88 -3.16 0.80 -2.88
N THR A 89 -3.88 1.38 -3.84
CA THR A 89 -3.35 2.24 -4.91
C THR A 89 -3.75 3.71 -4.77
N ALA A 90 -4.63 4.03 -3.82
CA ALA A 90 -5.12 5.38 -3.55
C ALA A 90 -4.13 6.20 -2.73
#